data_AF-A0A8X8VYV0-F1
#
_entry.id   AF-A0A8X8VYV0-F1
#
_cell.length_a   1.000
_cell.length_b   1.000
_cell.length_c   1.000
_cell.angle_alpha   90.00
_cell.angle_beta   90.00
_cell.angle_gamma   90.00
#
_symmetry.space_group_name_H-M   'P 1'
#
loop_
_entity.id
_entity.type
_entity.pdbx_description
1 polymer ?
#
loop_
_entity_poly.entity_id
_entity_poly.type
_entity_poly.pdbx_seq_one_letter_code
_entity_poly.pdbx_strand_id
1 'polypeptide(L)'
;MWLELMGFSHKKTATILTLFNVAGSLGGLFGGKMGDTLAKPLPNAGRIMLSQISSGSAIPLAAILLLGLPDDPSSAAMHGFVFFVTGFFISWNAPATNNPIFAEIVPERARTNIYALDRSFESILASFAPPVVGILAQNVYGYKPVPAGAVDSKAIETDRENAASLGKALYTAISIPMAICCAFYSFLYCTYPRDRDRARMEALIESEMMDIEAENAGLVEERPQLRVVENDSVEERSVIDVDYEGGSSVEFDENDEQRLLSRELALSDSSTVVFKR
;
A
#
# COMPACT_ATOMS: atom_id res chain seq x y z
N MET A 1 28.69 -12.78 6.60
CA MET A 1 27.94 -11.51 6.39
C MET A 1 28.89 -10.38 6.01
N TRP A 2 28.43 -9.31 5.36
CA TRP A 2 29.28 -8.16 4.98
C TRP A 2 30.07 -7.56 6.16
N LEU A 3 29.43 -7.37 7.31
CA LEU A 3 30.09 -6.94 8.55
C LEU A 3 31.23 -7.88 8.98
N GLU A 4 31.07 -9.19 8.80
CA GLU A 4 32.12 -10.15 9.18
C GLU A 4 33.31 -10.13 8.21
N LEU A 5 33.07 -9.86 6.92
CA LEU A 5 34.14 -9.66 5.93
C LEU A 5 34.97 -8.40 6.23
N MET A 6 34.37 -7.38 6.84
CA MET A 6 35.10 -6.22 7.37
C MET A 6 35.87 -6.50 8.68
N GLY A 7 35.84 -7.75 9.17
CA GLY A 7 36.57 -8.15 10.39
C GLY A 7 35.80 -7.92 11.69
N PHE A 8 34.49 -7.65 11.65
CA PHE A 8 33.68 -7.61 12.88
C PHE A 8 33.47 -9.02 13.45
N SER A 9 33.65 -9.15 14.77
CA SER A 9 33.30 -10.37 15.50
C SER A 9 31.80 -10.66 15.41
N HIS A 10 31.41 -11.94 15.34
CA HIS A 10 30.02 -12.40 15.35
C HIS A 10 29.17 -11.73 16.44
N LYS A 11 29.73 -11.54 17.64
CA LYS A 11 29.02 -10.86 18.75
C LYS A 11 28.66 -9.42 18.40
N LYS A 12 29.62 -8.66 17.85
CA LYS A 12 29.41 -7.26 17.45
C LYS A 12 28.41 -7.15 16.30
N THR A 13 28.55 -8.02 15.30
CA THR A 13 27.64 -8.10 14.15
C THR A 13 26.20 -8.36 14.61
N ALA A 14 26.00 -9.34 15.52
CA ALA A 14 24.69 -9.63 16.08
C ALA A 14 24.11 -8.43 16.83
N THR A 15 24.91 -7.78 17.69
CA THR A 15 24.46 -6.58 18.42
C THR A 15 24.03 -5.44 17.49
N ILE A 16 24.80 -5.17 16.43
CA ILE A 16 24.47 -4.12 15.45
C ILE A 16 23.16 -4.45 14.72
N LEU A 17 22.98 -5.71 14.31
CA LEU A 17 21.77 -6.12 13.60
C LEU A 17 20.52 -6.11 14.51
N THR A 18 20.66 -6.50 15.77
CA THR A 18 19.58 -6.36 16.76
C THR A 18 19.25 -4.89 16.98
N LEU A 19 20.25 -4.02 17.09
CA LEU A 19 20.04 -2.58 17.22
C LEU A 19 19.31 -1.98 16.01
N PHE A 20 19.66 -2.40 14.79
CA PHE A 20 18.96 -2.02 13.56
C PHE A 20 17.47 -2.38 13.62
N ASN A 21 17.13 -3.61 14.04
CA ASN A 21 15.74 -4.04 14.16
C ASN A 21 14.96 -3.26 15.23
N VAL A 22 15.59 -3.00 16.38
CA VAL A 22 14.99 -2.16 17.44
C VAL A 22 14.74 -0.74 16.93
N ALA A 23 15.70 -0.17 16.20
CA ALA A 23 15.55 1.14 15.58
C ALA A 23 14.41 1.17 14.56
N GLY A 24 14.26 0.11 13.76
CA GLY A 24 13.15 -0.07 12.83
C GLY A 24 11.79 -0.09 13.54
N SER A 25 11.67 -0.80 14.66
CA SER A 25 10.43 -0.80 15.46
C SER A 25 10.09 0.58 16.02
N LEU A 26 11.08 1.29 16.57
CA LEU A 26 10.90 2.66 17.07
C LEU A 26 10.56 3.65 15.96
N GLY A 27 11.23 3.51 14.82
CA GLY A 27 10.98 4.29 13.62
C GLY A 27 9.57 4.06 13.09
N GLY A 28 9.06 2.83 13.13
CA GLY A 28 7.70 2.53 12.67
C GLY A 28 6.64 3.22 13.53
N LEU A 29 6.80 3.21 14.85
CA LEU A 29 5.93 3.94 15.78
C LEU A 29 5.97 5.45 15.52
N PHE A 30 7.17 6.01 15.36
CA PHE A 30 7.36 7.43 15.09
C PHE A 30 6.79 7.84 13.73
N GLY A 31 7.07 7.07 12.69
CA GLY A 31 6.59 7.27 11.33
C GLY A 31 5.06 7.23 11.25
N GLY A 32 4.42 6.27 11.92
CA GLY A 32 2.95 6.21 12.02
C GLY A 32 2.36 7.46 12.67
N LYS A 33 2.85 7.82 13.87
CA LYS A 33 2.37 9.01 14.61
C LYS A 33 2.58 10.31 13.83
N MET A 34 3.74 10.45 13.20
CA MET A 34 4.08 11.62 12.41
C MET A 34 3.23 11.68 11.13
N GLY A 35 3.00 10.54 10.47
CA GLY A 35 2.09 10.42 9.32
C GLY A 35 0.67 10.87 9.65
N ASP A 36 0.12 10.41 10.77
CA ASP A 36 -1.23 10.82 11.23
C ASP A 36 -1.30 12.30 11.59
N THR A 37 -0.22 12.85 12.14
CA THR A 37 -0.15 14.28 12.50
C THR A 37 -0.10 15.16 11.24
N LEU A 38 0.69 14.77 10.24
CA LEU A 38 0.81 15.49 8.97
C LEU A 38 -0.43 15.33 8.08
N ALA A 39 -1.16 14.23 8.21
CA ALA A 39 -2.41 14.00 7.48
C ALA A 39 -3.54 14.97 7.90
N LYS A 40 -3.47 15.59 9.08
CA LYS A 40 -4.47 16.58 9.53
C LYS A 40 -4.43 17.87 8.69
N PRO A 41 -3.29 18.58 8.57
CA PRO A 41 -3.22 19.78 7.74
C PRO A 41 -3.11 19.45 6.23
N LEU A 42 -2.49 18.33 5.87
CA LEU A 42 -2.23 17.94 4.48
C LEU A 42 -2.83 16.57 4.18
N PRO A 43 -4.16 16.48 4.02
CA PRO A 43 -4.85 15.19 3.98
C PRO A 43 -4.53 14.35 2.75
N ASN A 44 -4.07 14.96 1.66
CA ASN A 44 -3.72 14.26 0.42
C ASN A 44 -2.20 14.09 0.20
N ALA A 45 -1.37 14.76 0.99
CA ALA A 45 0.06 14.89 0.72
C ALA A 45 0.94 14.52 1.92
N GLY A 46 0.47 14.77 3.15
CA GLY A 46 1.29 14.68 4.36
C GLY A 46 1.87 13.28 4.61
N ARG A 47 1.08 12.23 4.35
CA ARG A 47 1.55 10.84 4.44
C ARG A 47 2.62 10.56 3.37
N ILE A 48 2.33 10.90 2.11
CA ILE A 48 3.21 10.66 0.95
C ILE A 48 4.57 11.36 1.13
N MET A 49 4.59 12.58 1.64
CA MET A 49 5.82 13.32 1.94
C MET A 49 6.75 12.53 2.87
N LEU A 50 6.19 11.85 3.87
CA LEU A 50 6.97 11.10 4.84
C LEU A 50 7.63 9.87 4.23
N SER A 51 6.91 9.18 3.34
CA SER A 51 7.47 8.07 2.56
C SER A 51 8.55 8.50 1.57
N GLN A 52 8.43 9.69 0.97
CA GLN A 52 9.50 10.24 0.14
C GLN A 52 10.74 10.59 0.95
N ILE A 53 10.58 11.18 2.14
CA ILE A 53 11.71 11.46 3.03
C ILE A 53 12.40 10.16 3.43
N SER A 54 11.63 9.13 3.78
CA SER A 54 12.15 7.81 4.15
C SER A 54 12.87 7.13 2.99
N SER A 55 12.20 6.88 1.86
CA SER A 55 12.79 6.22 0.69
C SER A 55 13.94 7.03 0.05
N GLY A 56 13.79 8.36 0.01
CA GLY A 56 14.82 9.26 -0.49
C GLY A 56 16.06 9.33 0.41
N SER A 57 15.90 9.34 1.73
CA SER A 57 17.03 9.31 2.68
C SER A 57 17.69 7.94 2.80
N ALA A 58 16.98 6.85 2.50
CA ALA A 58 17.53 5.51 2.50
C ALA A 58 18.72 5.35 1.52
N ILE A 59 18.69 6.05 0.37
CA ILE A 59 19.76 6.01 -0.64
C ILE A 59 21.08 6.59 -0.10
N PRO A 60 21.16 7.86 0.34
CA PRO A 60 22.39 8.41 0.90
C PRO A 60 22.80 7.72 2.21
N LEU A 61 21.86 7.29 3.05
CA LEU A 61 22.18 6.53 4.26
C LEU A 61 22.83 5.18 3.93
N ALA A 62 22.32 4.46 2.93
CA ALA A 62 22.93 3.23 2.45
C ALA A 62 24.32 3.48 1.81
N ALA A 63 24.51 4.60 1.10
CA ALA A 63 25.81 4.98 0.56
C ALA A 63 26.83 5.24 1.68
N ILE A 64 26.46 6.02 2.69
CA ILE A 64 27.29 6.28 3.87
C ILE A 64 27.64 4.96 4.56
N LEU A 65 26.63 4.09 4.74
CA LEU A 65 26.80 2.83 5.44
C LEU A 65 27.76 1.86 4.73
N LEU A 66 27.59 1.67 3.43
CA LEU A 66 28.24 0.61 2.66
C LEU A 66 29.50 1.06 1.90
N LEU A 67 29.65 2.36 1.64
CA LEU A 67 30.76 2.92 0.85
C LEU A 67 31.58 3.97 1.61
N GLY A 68 30.99 4.61 2.64
CA GLY A 68 31.58 5.76 3.32
C GLY A 68 32.32 5.46 4.63
N LEU A 69 31.98 4.36 5.31
CA LEU A 69 32.61 4.02 6.59
C LEU A 69 33.95 3.28 6.39
N PRO A 70 34.95 3.55 7.24
CA PRO A 70 36.22 2.84 7.19
C PRO A 70 36.04 1.40 7.66
N ASP A 71 36.68 0.47 6.94
CA ASP A 71 36.68 -0.98 7.18
C ASP A 71 37.54 -1.38 8.40
N ASP A 72 37.39 -0.69 9.54
CA ASP A 72 38.18 -0.94 10.75
C ASP A 72 37.31 -1.45 11.93
N PRO A 73 37.72 -2.50 12.67
CA PRO A 73 36.94 -3.07 13.79
C PRO A 73 36.70 -2.11 14.98
N SER A 74 37.44 -1.00 15.04
CA SER A 74 37.28 0.10 16.00
C SER A 74 36.08 0.99 15.68
N SER A 75 35.61 0.96 14.42
CA SER A 75 34.47 1.72 13.88
C SER A 75 33.10 1.13 14.28
N ALA A 76 33.06 0.14 15.18
CA ALA A 76 31.82 -0.56 15.56
C ALA A 76 30.70 0.38 16.04
N ALA A 77 31.05 1.41 16.81
CA ALA A 77 30.09 2.38 17.33
C ALA A 77 29.52 3.27 16.20
N MET A 78 30.36 3.68 15.24
CA MET A 78 29.92 4.48 14.09
C MET A 78 29.02 3.67 13.17
N HIS A 79 29.38 2.41 12.87
CA HIS A 79 28.52 1.49 12.13
C HIS A 79 27.19 1.29 12.84
N GLY A 80 27.21 1.02 14.16
CA GLY A 80 26.01 0.85 14.96
C GLY A 80 25.09 2.08 14.93
N PHE A 81 25.66 3.29 15.00
CA PHE A 81 24.90 4.54 14.89
C PHE A 81 24.27 4.71 13.51
N VAL A 82 25.01 4.49 12.42
CA VAL A 82 24.47 4.62 11.05
C VAL A 82 23.43 3.54 10.75
N PHE A 83 23.61 2.30 11.25
CA PHE A 83 22.58 1.26 11.21
C PHE A 83 21.33 1.68 11.98
N PHE A 84 21.48 2.24 13.19
CA PHE A 84 20.34 2.74 13.97
C PHE A 84 19.57 3.81 13.20
N VAL A 85 20.26 4.82 12.67
CA VAL A 85 19.63 5.89 11.89
C VAL A 85 18.95 5.31 10.63
N THR A 86 19.64 4.46 9.87
CA THR A 86 19.08 3.81 8.68
C THR A 86 17.81 3.02 9.01
N GLY A 87 17.84 2.19 10.07
CA GLY A 87 16.68 1.42 10.51
C GLY A 87 15.52 2.29 10.93
N PHE A 88 15.80 3.39 11.63
CA PHE A 88 14.80 4.36 12.05
C PHE A 88 14.07 4.98 10.85
N PHE A 89 14.79 5.43 9.81
CA PHE A 89 14.18 6.09 8.65
C PHE A 89 13.46 5.12 7.70
N ILE A 90 14.07 3.98 7.34
CA ILE A 90 13.51 3.04 6.35
C ILE A 90 12.11 2.52 6.74
N SER A 91 11.85 2.43 8.05
CA SER A 91 10.64 1.85 8.60
C SER A 91 9.37 2.68 8.36
N TRP A 92 9.46 3.94 7.94
CA TRP A 92 8.29 4.83 7.91
C TRP A 92 7.30 4.52 6.79
N ASN A 93 7.76 3.92 5.69
CA ASN A 93 6.98 3.74 4.46
C ASN A 93 5.64 3.00 4.68
N ALA A 94 5.68 1.86 5.37
CA ALA A 94 4.50 1.05 5.65
C ALA A 94 3.53 1.69 6.66
N PRO A 95 3.95 2.08 7.88
CA PRO A 95 3.05 2.63 8.90
C PRO A 95 2.58 4.06 8.63
N ALA A 96 3.37 4.91 7.97
CA ALA A 96 2.98 6.29 7.72
C ALA A 96 2.03 6.44 6.52
N THR A 97 2.23 5.62 5.49
CA THR A 97 1.66 5.84 4.16
C THR A 97 0.92 4.64 3.63
N ASN A 98 1.59 3.49 3.40
CA ASN A 98 0.96 2.38 2.68
C ASN A 98 -0.26 1.84 3.43
N ASN A 99 -0.10 1.49 4.71
CA ASN A 99 -1.19 0.89 5.48
C ASN A 99 -2.37 1.86 5.66
N PRO A 100 -2.15 3.14 6.04
CA PRO A 100 -3.25 4.10 6.13
C PRO A 100 -3.93 4.36 4.79
N ILE A 101 -3.18 4.47 3.69
CA ILE A 101 -3.78 4.68 2.37
C ILE A 101 -4.63 3.47 1.96
N PHE A 102 -4.17 2.24 2.19
CA PHE A 102 -5.00 1.06 1.96
C PHE A 102 -6.28 1.08 2.80
N ALA A 103 -6.19 1.46 4.07
CA ALA A 103 -7.37 1.58 4.93
C ALA A 103 -8.38 2.63 4.43
N GLU A 104 -7.89 3.72 3.82
CA GLU A 104 -8.73 4.82 3.31
C GLU A 104 -9.36 4.51 1.95
N ILE A 105 -8.68 3.78 1.05
CA ILE A 105 -9.17 3.54 -0.31
C ILE A 105 -9.87 2.19 -0.49
N VAL A 106 -9.59 1.20 0.37
CA VAL A 106 -10.13 -0.15 0.23
C VAL A 106 -11.33 -0.34 1.16
N PRO A 107 -12.47 -0.86 0.65
CA PRO A 107 -13.65 -1.13 1.47
C PRO A 107 -13.34 -2.17 2.54
N GLU A 108 -14.07 -2.11 3.66
CA GLU A 108 -13.72 -2.85 4.88
C GLU A 108 -13.64 -4.37 4.65
N ARG A 109 -14.56 -4.89 3.83
CA ARG A 109 -14.64 -6.31 3.43
C ARG A 109 -13.39 -6.84 2.72
N ALA A 110 -12.56 -5.97 2.12
CA ALA A 110 -11.39 -6.36 1.33
C ALA A 110 -10.05 -5.90 1.95
N ARG A 111 -10.06 -5.26 3.13
CA ARG A 111 -8.84 -4.74 3.77
C ARG A 111 -7.83 -5.86 4.09
N THR A 112 -8.29 -7.00 4.59
CA THR A 112 -7.40 -8.14 4.88
C THR A 112 -6.73 -8.67 3.62
N ASN A 113 -7.47 -8.73 2.50
CA ASN A 113 -6.96 -9.20 1.22
C ASN A 113 -5.87 -8.27 0.67
N ILE A 114 -6.05 -6.95 0.72
CA ILE A 114 -5.03 -6.02 0.23
C ILE A 114 -3.76 -6.07 1.08
N TYR A 115 -3.87 -6.17 2.41
CA TYR A 115 -2.70 -6.31 3.28
C TYR A 115 -1.96 -7.63 3.04
N ALA A 116 -2.69 -8.73 2.87
CA ALA A 116 -2.09 -10.02 2.53
C ALA A 116 -1.38 -9.96 1.18
N LEU A 117 -2.01 -9.34 0.18
CA LEU A 117 -1.45 -9.19 -1.16
C LEU A 117 -0.16 -8.36 -1.14
N ASP A 118 -0.16 -7.21 -0.46
CA ASP A 118 1.03 -6.35 -0.28
C ASP A 118 2.19 -7.14 0.34
N ARG A 119 1.94 -7.84 1.47
CA ARG A 119 2.94 -8.65 2.16
C ARG A 119 3.47 -9.80 1.30
N SER A 120 2.61 -10.44 0.52
CA SER A 120 3.02 -11.50 -0.40
C SER A 120 3.93 -10.97 -1.50
N PHE A 121 3.59 -9.83 -2.13
CA PHE A 121 4.45 -9.22 -3.14
C PHE A 121 5.79 -8.75 -2.58
N GLU A 122 5.78 -8.08 -1.42
CA GLU A 122 7.00 -7.65 -0.73
C GLU A 122 7.93 -8.85 -0.46
N SER A 123 7.37 -9.96 0.03
CA SER A 123 8.13 -11.18 0.35
C SER A 123 8.69 -11.86 -0.90
N ILE A 124 7.90 -11.94 -1.98
CA ILE A 124 8.34 -12.52 -3.26
C ILE A 124 9.50 -11.70 -3.83
N LEU A 125 9.38 -10.38 -3.88
CA LEU A 125 10.44 -9.51 -4.39
C LEU A 125 11.70 -9.56 -3.51
N ALA A 126 11.53 -9.57 -2.18
CA ALA A 126 12.63 -9.68 -1.23
C ALA A 126 13.40 -11.00 -1.37
N SER A 127 12.74 -12.09 -1.77
CA SER A 127 13.39 -13.39 -1.97
C SER A 127 14.46 -13.38 -3.08
N PHE A 128 14.35 -12.48 -4.05
CA PHE A 128 15.34 -12.30 -5.11
C PHE A 128 16.53 -11.43 -4.70
N ALA A 129 16.46 -10.71 -3.57
CA ALA A 129 17.55 -9.83 -3.17
C ALA A 129 18.87 -10.59 -2.90
N PRO A 130 18.90 -11.70 -2.14
CA PRO A 130 20.14 -12.47 -1.94
C PRO A 130 20.82 -12.95 -3.24
N PRO A 131 20.13 -13.60 -4.21
CA PRO A 131 20.78 -14.02 -5.44
C PRO A 131 21.21 -12.83 -6.32
N VAL A 132 20.43 -11.76 -6.40
CA VAL A 132 20.81 -10.54 -7.16
C VAL A 132 22.09 -9.93 -6.59
N VAL A 133 22.18 -9.78 -5.27
CA VAL A 133 23.40 -9.27 -4.60
C VAL A 133 24.58 -10.19 -4.85
N GLY A 134 24.40 -11.51 -4.76
CA GLY A 134 25.46 -12.48 -5.03
C GLY A 134 26.01 -12.41 -6.45
N ILE A 135 25.11 -12.35 -7.45
CA ILE A 135 25.48 -12.21 -8.87
C ILE A 135 26.20 -10.88 -9.11
N LEU A 136 25.69 -9.76 -8.57
CA LEU A 136 26.33 -8.46 -8.70
C LEU A 136 27.73 -8.45 -8.06
N ALA A 137 27.88 -9.03 -6.87
CA ALA A 137 29.15 -9.11 -6.18
C ALA A 137 30.19 -9.87 -7.02
N GLN A 138 29.84 -11.05 -7.55
CA GLN A 138 30.76 -11.91 -8.30
C GLN A 138 31.04 -11.38 -9.72
N ASN A 139 29.99 -11.06 -10.47
CA ASN A 139 30.11 -10.83 -11.91
C ASN A 139 30.36 -9.36 -12.28
N VAL A 140 29.94 -8.41 -11.45
CA VAL A 140 30.08 -6.97 -11.72
C VAL A 140 31.20 -6.36 -10.90
N TYR A 141 31.24 -6.69 -9.61
CA TYR A 141 32.19 -6.08 -8.66
C TYR A 141 33.41 -6.94 -8.35
N GLY A 142 33.51 -8.14 -8.93
CA GLY A 142 34.73 -8.95 -8.92
C GLY A 142 35.06 -9.65 -7.59
N TYR A 143 34.03 -10.05 -6.82
CA TYR A 143 34.20 -10.84 -5.59
C TYR A 143 34.91 -12.17 -5.89
N LYS A 144 36.01 -12.44 -5.20
CA LYS A 144 36.84 -13.66 -5.37
C LYS A 144 36.78 -14.51 -4.10
N PRO A 145 36.18 -15.72 -4.14
CA PRO A 145 36.15 -16.58 -2.95
C PRO A 145 37.57 -16.96 -2.50
N VAL A 146 37.85 -16.84 -1.21
CA VAL A 146 39.15 -17.20 -0.63
C VAL A 146 39.37 -18.71 -0.79
N PRO A 147 40.48 -19.16 -1.41
CA PRO A 147 40.79 -20.58 -1.52
C PRO A 147 41.01 -21.18 -0.13
N ALA A 148 40.43 -22.36 0.12
CA ALA A 148 40.64 -23.11 1.35
C ALA A 148 42.14 -23.44 1.52
N GLY A 149 42.82 -22.75 2.46
CA GLY A 149 44.26 -22.91 2.73
C GLY A 149 45.13 -21.67 2.46
N ALA A 150 44.56 -20.50 2.18
CA ALA A 150 45.30 -19.26 2.05
C ALA A 150 45.92 -18.80 3.38
N VAL A 151 47.16 -18.30 3.34
CA VAL A 151 47.89 -17.74 4.50
C VAL A 151 47.15 -16.52 5.06
N ASP A 152 47.02 -16.44 6.39
CA ASP A 152 46.23 -15.43 7.13
C ASP A 152 46.37 -14.01 6.59
N SER A 153 47.60 -13.55 6.28
CA SER A 153 47.82 -12.18 5.79
C SER A 153 47.24 -11.90 4.40
N LYS A 154 47.26 -12.87 3.47
CA LYS A 154 46.66 -12.72 2.14
C LYS A 154 45.15 -12.96 2.17
N ALA A 155 44.69 -13.81 3.08
CA ALA A 155 43.26 -14.05 3.30
C ALA A 155 42.57 -12.78 3.81
N ILE A 156 43.16 -12.07 4.79
CA ILE A 156 42.60 -10.82 5.35
C ILE A 156 42.52 -9.69 4.30
N GLU A 157 43.56 -9.51 3.49
CA GLU A 157 43.56 -8.49 2.42
C GLU A 157 42.49 -8.80 1.35
N THR A 158 42.38 -10.07 0.95
CA THR A 158 41.36 -10.54 0.01
C THR A 158 39.95 -10.39 0.59
N ASP A 159 39.76 -10.66 1.89
CA ASP A 159 38.47 -10.48 2.57
C ASP A 159 38.04 -9.01 2.62
N ARG A 160 38.99 -8.08 2.80
CA ARG A 160 38.73 -6.64 2.77
C ARG A 160 38.34 -6.15 1.38
N GLU A 161 39.05 -6.59 0.34
CA GLU A 161 38.67 -6.30 -1.06
C GLU A 161 37.27 -6.86 -1.38
N ASN A 162 36.99 -8.08 -0.93
CA ASN A 162 35.69 -8.72 -1.08
C ASN A 162 34.57 -7.98 -0.33
N ALA A 163 34.86 -7.42 0.86
CA ALA A 163 33.91 -6.60 1.61
C ALA A 163 33.52 -5.34 0.82
N ALA A 164 34.48 -4.68 0.16
CA ALA A 164 34.22 -3.52 -0.68
C ALA A 164 33.37 -3.88 -1.93
N SER A 165 33.68 -5.00 -2.59
CA SER A 165 32.88 -5.49 -3.73
C SER A 165 31.45 -5.86 -3.32
N LEU A 166 31.30 -6.53 -2.17
CA LEU A 166 29.99 -6.87 -1.63
C LEU A 166 29.22 -5.62 -1.18
N GLY A 167 29.89 -4.62 -0.59
CA GLY A 167 29.29 -3.35 -0.20
C GLY A 167 28.71 -2.58 -1.39
N LYS A 168 29.44 -2.52 -2.51
CA LYS A 168 28.94 -1.94 -3.78
C LYS A 168 27.75 -2.70 -4.36
N ALA A 169 27.79 -4.03 -4.30
CA ALA A 169 26.68 -4.87 -4.74
C ALA A 169 25.41 -4.63 -3.89
N LEU A 170 25.55 -4.63 -2.56
CA LEU A 170 24.47 -4.32 -1.62
C LEU A 170 23.91 -2.92 -1.84
N TYR A 171 24.78 -1.92 -2.02
CA TYR A 171 24.34 -0.54 -2.26
C TYR A 171 23.52 -0.45 -3.55
N THR A 172 23.96 -1.11 -4.62
CA THR A 172 23.22 -1.13 -5.90
C THR A 172 21.85 -1.81 -5.73
N ALA A 173 21.82 -2.96 -5.03
CA ALA A 173 20.61 -3.71 -4.78
C ALA A 173 19.61 -3.03 -3.83
N ILE A 174 20.05 -2.05 -3.03
CA ILE A 174 19.20 -1.25 -2.15
C ILE A 174 18.74 0.04 -2.85
N SER A 175 19.68 0.76 -3.47
CA SER A 175 19.44 2.09 -4.04
C SER A 175 18.48 2.05 -5.24
N ILE A 176 18.57 1.03 -6.11
CA ILE A 176 17.69 0.92 -7.28
C ILE A 176 16.22 0.71 -6.86
N PRO A 177 15.87 -0.29 -6.02
CA PRO A 177 14.50 -0.43 -5.54
C PRO A 177 14.00 0.78 -4.74
N MET A 178 14.86 1.39 -3.91
CA MET A 178 14.47 2.59 -3.15
C MET A 178 14.20 3.80 -4.06
N ALA A 179 14.96 3.99 -5.13
CA ALA A 179 14.73 5.03 -6.12
C ALA A 179 13.39 4.81 -6.85
N ILE A 180 13.13 3.56 -7.27
CA ILE A 180 11.85 3.18 -7.88
C ILE A 180 10.69 3.42 -6.90
N CYS A 181 10.86 3.05 -5.62
CA CYS A 181 9.89 3.28 -4.56
C CYS A 181 9.59 4.78 -4.37
N CYS A 182 10.63 5.62 -4.34
CA CYS A 182 10.48 7.08 -4.27
C CYS A 182 9.74 7.64 -5.50
N ALA A 183 9.99 7.10 -6.70
CA ALA A 183 9.26 7.47 -7.91
C ALA A 183 7.77 7.10 -7.83
N PHE A 184 7.43 5.91 -7.32
CA PHE A 184 6.03 5.52 -7.10
C PHE A 184 5.33 6.41 -6.08
N TYR A 185 5.99 6.76 -4.97
CA TYR A 185 5.43 7.74 -4.04
C TYR A 185 5.24 9.12 -4.67
N SER A 186 6.12 9.51 -5.58
CA SER A 186 5.97 10.76 -6.33
C SER A 186 4.73 10.73 -7.24
N PHE A 187 4.44 9.60 -7.87
CA PHE A 187 3.24 9.41 -8.68
C PHE A 187 1.95 9.43 -7.83
N LEU A 188 2.03 8.95 -6.60
CA LEU A 188 0.90 8.87 -5.68
C LEU A 188 0.29 10.24 -5.36
N TYR A 189 1.04 11.34 -5.43
CA TYR A 189 0.47 12.69 -5.27
C TYR A 189 -0.61 13.02 -6.30
N CYS A 190 -0.53 12.43 -7.48
CA CYS A 190 -1.48 12.68 -8.56
C CYS A 190 -2.68 11.74 -8.48
N THR A 191 -2.45 10.46 -8.14
CA THR A 191 -3.52 9.44 -8.16
C THR A 191 -4.31 9.38 -6.87
N TYR A 192 -3.64 9.50 -5.71
CA TYR A 192 -4.28 9.33 -4.41
C TYR A 192 -5.44 10.30 -4.13
N PRO A 193 -5.37 11.60 -4.47
CA PRO A 193 -6.52 12.48 -4.26
C PRO A 193 -7.79 11.98 -4.97
N ARG A 194 -7.63 11.53 -6.22
CA ARG A 194 -8.74 11.04 -7.05
C ARG A 194 -9.28 9.70 -6.53
N ASP A 195 -8.39 8.79 -6.17
CA ASP A 195 -8.77 7.46 -5.65
C ASP A 195 -9.49 7.58 -4.31
N ARG A 196 -9.03 8.51 -3.46
CA ARG A 196 -9.65 8.80 -2.17
C ARG A 196 -11.04 9.40 -2.31
N ASP A 197 -11.23 10.36 -3.22
CA ASP A 197 -12.54 10.97 -3.44
C ASP A 197 -13.54 9.94 -3.99
N ARG A 198 -13.08 9.04 -4.87
CA ARG A 198 -13.88 7.90 -5.35
C ARG A 198 -14.27 6.97 -4.19
N ALA A 199 -13.33 6.56 -3.35
CA ALA A 199 -13.60 5.67 -2.22
C ALA A 199 -14.59 6.29 -1.21
N ARG A 200 -14.50 7.61 -0.97
CA ARG A 200 -15.46 8.33 -0.13
C ARG A 200 -16.86 8.36 -0.73
N MET A 201 -16.97 8.58 -2.04
CA MET A 201 -18.25 8.56 -2.74
C MET A 201 -18.89 7.17 -2.67
N GLU A 202 -18.12 6.12 -2.92
CA GLU A 202 -18.61 4.73 -2.83
C GLU A 202 -19.07 4.37 -1.42
N ALA A 203 -18.33 4.81 -0.38
CA ALA A 203 -18.73 4.59 1.01
C ALA A 203 -20.01 5.37 1.41
N LEU A 204 -20.21 6.58 0.87
CA LEU A 204 -21.44 7.34 1.09
C LEU A 204 -22.64 6.66 0.43
N ILE A 205 -22.49 6.21 -0.82
CA ILE A 205 -23.55 5.47 -1.55
C ILE A 205 -23.91 4.18 -0.80
N GLU A 206 -22.92 3.41 -0.33
CA GLU A 206 -23.16 2.18 0.44
C GLU A 206 -23.91 2.47 1.74
N SER A 207 -23.57 3.56 2.46
CA SER A 207 -24.30 3.99 3.66
C SER A 207 -25.73 4.41 3.36
N GLU A 208 -25.96 5.22 2.33
CA GLU A 208 -27.32 5.67 1.96
C GLU A 208 -28.19 4.51 1.51
N MET A 209 -27.64 3.54 0.76
CA MET A 209 -28.35 2.32 0.39
C MET A 209 -28.77 1.50 1.61
N MET A 210 -27.87 1.35 2.61
CA MET A 210 -28.19 0.64 3.86
C MET A 210 -29.30 1.35 4.66
N ASP A 211 -29.28 2.69 4.71
CA ASP A 211 -30.32 3.47 5.40
C ASP A 211 -31.69 3.30 4.72
N ILE A 212 -31.72 3.31 3.37
CA ILE A 212 -32.95 3.08 2.59
C ILE A 212 -33.48 1.65 2.79
N GLU A 213 -32.60 0.65 2.80
CA GLU A 213 -32.98 -0.75 3.07
C GLU A 213 -33.54 -0.92 4.49
N ALA A 214 -32.93 -0.26 5.47
CA ALA A 214 -33.40 -0.28 6.86
C ALA A 214 -34.76 0.42 7.02
N GLU A 215 -34.97 1.57 6.37
CA GLU A 215 -36.25 2.27 6.34
C GLU A 215 -37.33 1.40 5.68
N ASN A 216 -37.04 0.81 4.52
CA ASN A 216 -37.96 -0.10 3.83
C ASN A 216 -38.30 -1.34 4.67
N ALA A 217 -37.34 -1.92 5.39
CA ALA A 217 -37.60 -3.05 6.30
C ALA A 217 -38.46 -2.63 7.50
N GLY A 218 -38.23 -1.43 8.06
CA GLY A 218 -39.06 -0.87 9.13
C GLY A 218 -40.50 -0.57 8.69
N LEU A 219 -40.69 -0.05 7.47
CA LEU A 219 -42.01 0.14 6.87
C LEU A 219 -42.76 -1.17 6.59
N VAL A 220 -42.04 -2.29 6.44
CA VAL A 220 -42.63 -3.63 6.31
C VAL A 220 -43.07 -4.18 7.67
N GLU A 221 -42.34 -3.92 8.77
CA GLU A 221 -42.75 -4.30 10.13
C GLU A 221 -43.90 -3.44 10.69
N GLU A 222 -43.93 -2.13 10.40
CA GLU A 222 -45.01 -1.21 10.82
C GLU A 222 -46.30 -1.32 10.01
N ARG A 223 -46.44 -2.35 9.16
CA ARG A 223 -47.73 -2.75 8.58
C ARG A 223 -48.35 -3.87 9.43
N PRO A 224 -48.88 -3.62 10.65
CA PRO A 224 -49.71 -4.62 11.30
C PRO A 224 -50.91 -4.84 10.39
N GLN A 225 -51.15 -6.11 10.07
CA GLN A 225 -52.29 -6.59 9.32
C GLN A 225 -53.51 -5.72 9.63
N LEU A 226 -53.97 -4.95 8.64
CA LEU A 226 -55.29 -4.34 8.68
C LEU A 226 -56.26 -5.52 8.70
N ARG A 227 -56.56 -6.00 9.90
CA ARG A 227 -57.46 -7.08 10.19
C ARG A 227 -58.82 -6.58 9.74
N VAL A 228 -59.20 -6.99 8.54
CA VAL A 228 -60.54 -6.83 8.00
C VAL A 228 -61.47 -7.46 9.03
N VAL A 229 -62.15 -6.61 9.80
CA VAL A 229 -63.28 -7.02 10.62
C VAL A 229 -64.40 -7.32 9.63
N GLU A 230 -64.59 -8.61 9.43
CA GLU A 230 -65.72 -9.21 8.76
C GLU A 230 -67.02 -8.74 9.45
N ASN A 231 -67.83 -7.96 8.73
CA ASN A 231 -69.24 -7.77 9.04
C ASN A 231 -70.02 -7.92 7.73
N ASP A 232 -70.81 -8.98 7.71
CA ASP A 232 -71.77 -9.38 6.68
C ASP A 232 -72.71 -8.24 6.27
N SER A 233 -72.75 -7.96 4.96
CA SER A 233 -74.01 -7.90 4.18
C SER A 233 -73.72 -7.74 2.68
N VAL A 234 -73.75 -8.88 1.97
CA VAL A 234 -74.35 -9.12 0.63
C VAL A 234 -74.39 -7.93 -0.36
N GLU A 235 -73.58 -7.95 -1.44
CA GLU A 235 -73.93 -8.44 -2.80
C GLU A 235 -72.83 -8.12 -3.87
N GLU A 236 -72.57 -9.10 -4.75
CA GLU A 236 -71.95 -9.08 -6.10
C GLU A 236 -70.48 -8.63 -6.40
N ARG A 237 -69.58 -9.63 -6.31
CA ARG A 237 -68.65 -10.17 -7.34
C ARG A 237 -68.12 -9.25 -8.47
N SER A 238 -66.80 -8.96 -8.45
CA SER A 238 -65.93 -9.09 -9.63
C SER A 238 -64.51 -9.49 -9.22
N VAL A 239 -64.10 -10.69 -9.61
CA VAL A 239 -62.79 -11.30 -9.31
C VAL A 239 -61.78 -10.83 -10.37
N ILE A 240 -60.63 -10.33 -9.94
CA ILE A 240 -59.41 -10.28 -10.77
C ILE A 240 -58.32 -10.98 -9.95
N ASP A 241 -58.05 -12.23 -10.34
CA ASP A 241 -56.87 -12.99 -9.92
C ASP A 241 -55.64 -12.40 -10.62
N VAL A 242 -54.55 -12.19 -9.87
CA VAL A 242 -53.23 -11.96 -10.45
C VAL A 242 -52.31 -13.03 -9.87
N ASP A 243 -52.17 -14.12 -10.62
CA ASP A 243 -51.23 -15.19 -10.35
C ASP A 243 -49.78 -14.70 -10.49
N TYR A 244 -48.95 -15.11 -9.54
CA TYR A 244 -47.52 -14.90 -9.53
C TYR A 244 -46.83 -16.19 -10.00
N GLU A 245 -46.43 -16.26 -11.27
CA GLU A 245 -45.51 -17.30 -11.75
C GLU A 245 -44.09 -16.76 -11.84
N GLY A 246 -43.18 -17.43 -11.13
CA GLY A 246 -41.76 -17.13 -11.14
C GLY A 246 -41.05 -17.69 -12.37
N GLY A 247 -39.99 -16.97 -12.76
CA GLY A 247 -38.81 -17.52 -13.40
C GLY A 247 -38.86 -17.71 -14.92
N SER A 248 -38.23 -16.80 -15.67
CA SER A 248 -37.07 -17.07 -16.54
C SER A 248 -36.88 -15.99 -17.62
N SER A 249 -35.60 -15.71 -17.88
CA SER A 249 -35.01 -15.11 -19.10
C SER A 249 -35.48 -13.74 -19.60
N VAL A 250 -34.50 -12.83 -19.57
CA VAL A 250 -34.40 -11.55 -20.26
C VAL A 250 -34.61 -11.69 -21.78
N GLU A 251 -35.57 -10.94 -22.34
CA GLU A 251 -35.48 -10.39 -23.70
C GLU A 251 -35.62 -8.87 -23.57
N PHE A 252 -34.54 -8.17 -23.93
CA PHE A 252 -34.49 -6.71 -23.99
C PHE A 252 -35.12 -6.27 -25.33
N ASP A 253 -36.27 -5.62 -25.28
CA ASP A 253 -36.96 -5.07 -26.47
C ASP A 253 -36.27 -3.77 -26.92
N GLU A 254 -35.78 -3.74 -28.16
CA GLU A 254 -35.06 -2.61 -28.79
C GLU A 254 -35.88 -1.30 -28.88
N ASN A 255 -37.15 -1.33 -28.47
CA ASN A 255 -38.07 -0.19 -28.53
C ASN A 255 -37.89 0.82 -27.37
N ASP A 256 -37.30 0.40 -26.25
CA ASP A 256 -37.09 1.30 -25.09
C ASP A 256 -35.89 2.25 -25.26
N GLU A 257 -34.88 1.90 -26.07
CA GLU A 257 -33.79 2.82 -26.45
C GLU A 257 -34.32 4.01 -27.28
N GLN A 258 -35.27 3.77 -28.19
CA GLN A 258 -35.84 4.82 -29.03
C GLN A 258 -36.67 5.83 -28.21
N ARG A 259 -37.32 5.37 -27.13
CA ARG A 259 -38.06 6.24 -26.21
C ARG A 259 -37.15 7.07 -25.31
N LEU A 260 -36.00 6.53 -24.90
CA LEU A 260 -35.03 7.26 -24.09
C LEU A 260 -34.28 8.32 -24.92
N LEU A 261 -33.87 8.00 -26.15
CA LEU A 261 -33.23 8.95 -27.07
C LEU A 261 -34.15 10.11 -27.46
N SER A 262 -35.45 9.83 -27.67
CA SER A 262 -36.45 10.87 -27.96
C SER A 262 -36.68 11.81 -26.76
N ARG A 263 -36.52 11.30 -25.53
CA ARG A 263 -36.69 12.08 -24.29
C ARG A 263 -35.46 12.95 -23.99
N GLU A 264 -34.24 12.49 -24.30
CA GLU A 264 -33.03 13.32 -24.20
C GLU A 264 -32.98 14.44 -25.26
N LEU A 265 -33.37 14.15 -26.50
CA LEU A 265 -33.44 15.17 -27.56
C LEU A 265 -34.45 16.29 -27.25
N ALA A 266 -35.57 15.96 -26.62
CA ALA A 266 -36.57 16.95 -26.19
C ALA A 266 -36.11 17.84 -25.02
N LEU A 267 -35.18 17.37 -24.19
CA LEU A 267 -34.63 18.14 -23.05
C LEU A 267 -33.46 19.06 -23.47
N SER A 268 -32.72 18.68 -24.51
CA SER A 268 -31.62 19.50 -25.06
C SER A 268 -32.14 20.76 -25.79
N ASP A 269 -33.26 20.66 -26.50
CA ASP A 269 -33.86 21.80 -27.21
C ASP A 269 -34.52 22.83 -26.28
N SER A 270 -35.00 22.39 -25.11
CA SER A 270 -35.60 23.29 -24.11
C SER A 270 -34.55 24.12 -23.35
N SER A 271 -33.31 23.65 -23.29
CA SER A 271 -32.22 24.30 -22.53
C SER A 271 -31.50 25.41 -23.31
N THR A 272 -31.71 25.51 -24.64
CA THR A 272 -31.02 26.47 -25.51
C THR A 272 -31.75 27.82 -25.65
N VAL A 273 -32.99 27.94 -25.15
CA VAL A 273 -33.83 29.15 -25.36
C VAL A 273 -33.77 30.16 -24.20
N VAL A 274 -33.15 29.84 -23.05
CA VAL A 274 -33.19 30.72 -21.85
C VAL A 274 -32.01 31.71 -21.75
N PHE A 275 -31.00 31.65 -22.63
CA PHE A 275 -29.87 32.60 -22.61
C PHE A 275 -29.83 33.53 -23.84
N LYS A 276 -30.87 34.33 -24.04
CA LYS A 276 -30.77 35.59 -24.82
C LYS A 276 -31.95 36.53 -24.55
N ARG A 277 -31.79 37.38 -23.54
CA ARG A 277 -32.22 38.78 -23.56
C ARG A 277 -31.56 39.55 -22.42
#